data_AF-A0A512TJU7-F1
#
_entry.id   AF-A0A512TJU7-F1
#
_cell.length_a   1.000
_cell.length_b   1.000
_cell.length_c   1.000
_cell.angle_alpha   90.00
_cell.angle_beta   90.00
_cell.angle_gamma   90.00
#
_symmetry.space_group_name_H-M   'P 1'
#
loop_
_entity.id
_entity.type
_entity.pdbx_description
1 polymer ?
#
loop_
_entity_poly.entity_id
_entity_poly.type
_entity_poly.pdbx_seq_one_letter_code
_entity_poly.pdbx_strand_id
1 'polypeptide(L)'
;MVNRDMFYFADIDEKFITSTKDIQGLEDGVLVHCQQCLEKNIKGIITKKYGVVSREHNLVKLLEVLYIKDYPELKKYKSLCRDFKDFYFSRRYASEDYEILDSQEYRTYLGDFFELLEKLKEIRNTL
;
A
#
# COMPACT_ATOMS: atom_id res chain seq x y z
N MET A 1 -0.64 22.75 14.75
CA MET A 1 0.50 21.81 14.63
C MET A 1 -0.01 20.62 13.83
N VAL A 2 0.61 20.27 12.69
CA VAL A 2 0.14 19.14 11.87
C VAL A 2 0.50 17.84 12.59
N ASN A 3 -0.48 16.98 12.84
CA ASN A 3 -0.24 15.67 13.44
C ASN A 3 0.42 14.76 12.40
N ARG A 4 1.72 14.49 12.56
CA ARG A 4 2.51 13.65 11.63
C ARG A 4 2.37 12.18 11.99
N ASP A 5 1.14 11.68 11.97
CA ASP A 5 0.87 10.26 12.19
C ASP A 5 0.97 9.45 10.88
N MET A 6 0.73 8.14 10.95
CA MET A 6 0.85 7.27 9.78
C MET A 6 -0.06 7.69 8.63
N PHE A 7 -1.23 8.23 8.93
CA PHE A 7 -2.16 8.69 7.91
C PHE A 7 -1.64 9.92 7.17
N TYR A 8 -1.04 10.87 7.89
CA TYR A 8 -0.37 12.01 7.27
C TYR A 8 0.71 11.57 6.25
N PHE A 9 1.52 10.57 6.60
CA PHE A 9 2.53 10.06 5.67
C PHE A 9 1.93 9.27 4.51
N ALA A 10 0.83 8.54 4.73
CA ALA A 10 0.14 7.83 3.67
C ALA A 10 -0.46 8.80 2.62
N ASP A 11 -0.98 9.95 3.07
CA ASP A 11 -1.50 11.00 2.19
C ASP A 11 -0.40 11.64 1.33
N ILE A 12 0.84 11.71 1.85
CA ILE A 12 2.00 12.16 1.07
C ILE A 12 2.33 11.16 -0.05
N ASP A 13 2.33 9.86 0.24
CA ASP A 13 2.56 8.83 -0.77
C ASP A 13 1.45 8.84 -1.84
N GLU A 14 0.18 8.96 -1.44
CA GLU A 14 -0.95 9.08 -2.36
C GLU A 14 -0.78 10.29 -3.30
N LYS A 15 -0.37 11.43 -2.75
CA LYS A 15 -0.10 12.64 -3.55
C LYS A 15 1.04 12.42 -4.55
N PHE A 16 2.11 11.73 -4.17
CA PHE A 16 3.18 11.38 -5.08
C PHE A 16 2.63 10.52 -6.23
N ILE A 17 1.99 9.39 -5.91
CA ILE A 17 1.43 8.43 -6.88
C ILE A 17 0.51 9.14 -7.87
N THR A 18 -0.45 9.91 -7.38
CA THR A 18 -1.43 10.60 -8.23
C THR A 18 -0.78 11.61 -9.18
N SER A 19 0.32 12.25 -8.77
CA SER A 19 1.04 13.21 -9.59
C SER A 19 2.02 12.60 -10.59
N THR A 20 2.47 11.36 -10.39
CA THR A 20 3.55 10.74 -11.17
C THR A 20 3.16 9.47 -11.91
N LYS A 21 2.01 8.85 -11.60
CA LYS A 21 1.61 7.55 -12.15
C LYS A 21 1.59 7.44 -13.68
N ASP A 22 1.40 8.55 -14.40
CA ASP A 22 1.33 8.56 -15.86
C ASP A 22 2.64 9.03 -16.54
N ILE A 23 3.69 9.28 -15.75
CA ILE A 23 5.00 9.73 -16.25
C ILE A 23 5.86 8.52 -16.57
N GLN A 24 6.22 8.37 -17.84
CA GLN A 24 7.09 7.29 -18.31
C GLN A 24 8.44 7.33 -17.61
N GLY A 25 8.90 6.17 -17.12
CA GLY A 25 10.17 6.00 -16.42
C GLY A 25 10.09 6.20 -14.90
N LEU A 26 8.91 6.51 -14.36
CA LEU A 26 8.68 6.63 -12.91
C LEU A 26 7.86 5.48 -12.31
N GLU A 27 7.52 4.45 -13.11
CA GLU A 27 6.64 3.34 -12.72
C GLU A 27 7.15 2.61 -11.48
N ASP A 28 8.45 2.31 -11.43
CA ASP A 28 9.08 1.65 -10.27
C ASP A 28 8.92 2.48 -8.99
N GLY A 29 9.17 3.79 -9.08
CA GLY A 29 8.99 4.72 -7.96
C GLY A 29 7.53 4.76 -7.50
N VAL A 30 6.59 4.78 -8.45
CA VAL A 30 5.16 4.75 -8.16
C VAL A 30 4.77 3.47 -7.41
N LEU A 31 5.21 2.29 -7.86
CA LEU A 31 4.90 1.01 -7.22
C LEU A 31 5.48 0.92 -5.80
N VAL A 32 6.67 1.46 -5.57
CA VAL A 32 7.26 1.58 -4.22
C VAL A 32 6.38 2.44 -3.32
N HIS A 33 5.91 3.59 -3.83
CA HIS A 33 5.02 4.46 -3.07
C HIS A 33 3.63 3.83 -2.86
N CYS A 34 3.12 3.01 -3.79
CA CYS A 34 1.89 2.23 -3.58
C CYS A 34 2.04 1.31 -2.35
N GLN A 35 3.14 0.54 -2.27
CA GLN A 35 3.41 -0.31 -1.12
C GLN A 35 3.44 0.49 0.19
N GLN A 36 4.16 1.62 0.20
CA GLN A 36 4.30 2.47 1.37
C GLN A 36 2.96 3.10 1.81
N CYS A 37 2.16 3.57 0.85
CA CYS A 37 0.85 4.15 1.09
C CYS A 37 -0.09 3.14 1.78
N LEU A 38 -0.12 1.89 1.28
CA LEU A 38 -0.89 0.81 1.90
C LEU A 38 -0.37 0.47 3.30
N GLU A 39 0.94 0.34 3.46
CA GLU A 39 1.58 0.01 4.75
C GLU A 39 1.19 1.02 5.83
N LYS A 40 1.32 2.30 5.52
CA LYS A 40 1.03 3.40 6.46
C LYS A 40 -0.46 3.50 6.78
N ASN A 41 -1.35 3.34 5.80
CA ASN A 41 -2.78 3.28 6.08
C ASN A 41 -3.14 2.12 7.02
N ILE A 42 -2.66 0.90 6.72
CA ILE A 42 -2.96 -0.27 7.55
C ILE A 42 -2.39 -0.10 8.96
N LYS A 43 -1.14 0.36 9.11
CA LYS A 43 -0.54 0.65 10.42
C LYS A 43 -1.31 1.72 11.19
N GLY A 44 -1.76 2.77 10.52
CA GLY A 44 -2.61 3.81 11.11
C GLY A 44 -3.91 3.22 11.66
N ILE A 45 -4.61 2.40 10.86
CA ILE A 45 -5.84 1.72 11.27
C ILE A 45 -5.58 0.80 12.49
N ILE A 46 -4.55 -0.05 12.44
CA ILE A 46 -4.20 -0.95 13.55
C ILE A 46 -3.93 -0.16 14.83
N THR A 47 -3.18 0.94 14.72
CA THR A 47 -2.82 1.77 15.87
C THR A 47 -4.04 2.45 16.47
N LYS A 48 -4.89 3.06 15.64
CA LYS A 48 -6.07 3.79 16.10
C LYS A 48 -7.18 2.88 16.61
N LYS A 49 -7.44 1.77 15.92
CA LYS A 49 -8.52 0.85 16.25
C LYS A 49 -8.17 -0.11 17.39
N TYR A 50 -6.95 -0.64 17.40
CA TYR A 50 -6.55 -1.69 18.35
C TYR A 50 -5.54 -1.23 19.39
N GLY A 51 -5.04 0.00 19.31
CA GLY A 51 -4.02 0.51 20.24
C GLY A 51 -2.64 -0.13 20.08
N VAL A 52 -2.37 -0.80 18.94
CA VAL A 52 -1.12 -1.55 18.71
C VAL A 52 -0.25 -0.83 17.68
N VAL A 53 0.98 -0.47 18.07
CA VAL A 53 1.98 0.06 17.13
C VAL A 53 2.73 -1.09 16.47
N SER A 54 2.47 -1.32 15.18
CA SER A 54 3.10 -2.40 14.42
C SER A 54 4.46 -2.00 13.83
N ARG A 55 5.48 -2.84 14.05
CA ARG A 55 6.82 -2.74 13.41
C ARG A 55 6.96 -3.63 12.16
N GLU A 56 5.91 -4.36 11.78
CA GLU A 56 5.92 -5.24 10.60
C GLU A 56 5.91 -4.42 9.30
N HIS A 57 6.62 -4.89 8.27
CA HIS A 57 6.66 -4.27 6.94
C HIS A 57 6.02 -5.16 5.86
N ASN A 58 5.77 -6.42 6.19
CA ASN A 58 5.07 -7.35 5.32
C ASN A 58 3.57 -6.97 5.23
N LEU A 59 3.17 -6.44 4.09
CA LEU A 59 1.78 -6.03 3.83
C LEU A 59 0.78 -7.16 4.06
N VAL A 60 1.12 -8.41 3.71
CA VAL A 60 0.21 -9.55 3.91
C VAL A 60 -0.11 -9.74 5.38
N LYS A 61 0.91 -9.70 6.25
CA LYS A 61 0.72 -9.85 7.70
C LYS A 61 -0.02 -8.66 8.31
N LEU A 62 0.24 -7.45 7.81
CA LEU A 62 -0.49 -6.24 8.25
C LEU A 62 -1.97 -6.33 7.87
N LEU A 63 -2.28 -6.69 6.63
CA LEU A 63 -3.65 -6.85 6.14
C LEU A 63 -4.39 -7.97 6.90
N GLU A 64 -3.67 -9.03 7.26
CA GLU A 64 -4.19 -10.16 8.05
C GLU A 64 -4.72 -9.75 9.42
N VAL A 65 -4.07 -8.79 10.09
CA VAL A 65 -4.58 -8.23 11.34
C VAL A 65 -5.97 -7.61 11.15
N LEU A 66 -6.21 -6.95 10.01
CA LEU A 66 -7.49 -6.32 9.71
C LEU A 66 -8.55 -7.37 9.34
N TYR A 67 -8.25 -8.27 8.40
CA TYR A 67 -9.26 -9.19 7.88
C TYR A 67 -9.62 -10.34 8.80
N ILE A 68 -8.75 -10.73 9.74
CA ILE A 68 -9.09 -11.76 10.75
C ILE A 68 -10.04 -11.19 11.80
N LYS A 69 -9.90 -9.91 12.13
CA LYS A 69 -10.65 -9.28 13.24
C LYS A 69 -12.00 -8.74 12.79
N ASP A 70 -11.97 -7.72 11.93
CA ASP A 70 -13.14 -6.87 11.72
C ASP A 70 -13.50 -6.67 10.24
N TYR A 71 -12.59 -6.96 9.31
CA TYR A 71 -12.73 -6.59 7.89
C TYR A 71 -12.47 -7.78 6.94
N PRO A 72 -13.23 -8.89 7.06
CA PRO A 72 -12.97 -10.13 6.32
C PRO A 72 -12.95 -9.95 4.79
N GLU A 73 -13.67 -8.96 4.26
CA GLU A 73 -13.68 -8.58 2.85
C GLU A 73 -12.29 -8.20 2.33
N LEU A 74 -11.40 -7.69 3.19
CA LEU A 74 -10.04 -7.31 2.78
C LEU A 74 -9.17 -8.53 2.41
N LYS A 75 -9.57 -9.74 2.80
CA LYS A 75 -8.84 -10.97 2.48
C LYS A 75 -8.61 -11.15 0.97
N LYS A 76 -9.51 -10.63 0.13
CA LYS A 76 -9.38 -10.71 -1.34
C LYS A 76 -8.13 -10.02 -1.88
N TYR A 77 -7.60 -9.00 -1.18
CA TYR A 77 -6.40 -8.27 -1.59
C TYR A 77 -5.09 -8.89 -1.12
N LYS A 78 -5.12 -10.10 -0.54
CA LYS A 78 -3.92 -10.78 -0.03
C LYS A 78 -2.87 -11.02 -1.11
N SER A 79 -3.29 -11.34 -2.35
CA SER A 79 -2.34 -11.54 -3.47
C SER A 79 -1.67 -10.23 -3.84
N LEU A 80 -2.45 -9.16 -4.00
CA LEU A 80 -1.94 -7.82 -4.30
C LEU A 80 -0.89 -7.35 -3.26
N CYS A 81 -1.14 -7.58 -1.97
CA CYS A 81 -0.19 -7.26 -0.91
C CYS A 81 1.11 -8.09 -0.96
N ARG A 82 1.06 -9.30 -1.52
CA ARG A 82 2.27 -10.11 -1.76
C ARG A 82 3.09 -9.49 -2.88
N ASP A 83 2.45 -9.15 -3.98
CA ASP A 83 3.11 -8.58 -5.15
C ASP A 83 3.78 -7.24 -4.82
N PHE A 84 3.07 -6.33 -4.12
CA PHE A 84 3.65 -5.07 -3.67
C PHE A 84 4.79 -5.23 -2.67
N LYS A 85 4.74 -6.26 -1.81
CA LYS A 85 5.87 -6.57 -0.93
C LYS A 85 7.11 -6.92 -1.75
N ASP A 86 6.96 -7.69 -2.80
CA ASP A 86 8.08 -8.14 -3.61
C ASP A 86 8.60 -6.98 -4.48
N PHE A 87 7.72 -6.12 -5.01
CA PHE A 87 8.07 -4.86 -5.67
C PHE A 87 8.89 -3.92 -4.80
N TYR A 88 8.60 -3.79 -3.51
CA TYR A 88 9.39 -2.94 -2.61
C TYR A 88 10.88 -3.34 -2.62
N PHE A 89 11.22 -4.60 -2.81
CA PHE A 89 12.62 -5.03 -2.91
C PHE A 89 13.13 -5.00 -4.35
N SER A 90 12.41 -5.61 -5.29
CA SER A 90 12.90 -5.75 -6.67
C SER A 90 12.97 -4.41 -7.41
N ARG A 91 12.06 -3.46 -7.16
CA ARG A 91 12.03 -2.16 -7.87
C ARG A 91 13.12 -1.19 -7.42
N ARG A 92 13.76 -1.44 -6.27
CA ARG A 92 14.84 -0.58 -5.73
C ARG A 92 16.23 -1.12 -6.00
N TYR A 93 16.35 -2.39 -6.34
CA TYR A 93 17.62 -3.06 -6.58
C TYR A 93 17.50 -3.93 -7.83
N ALA A 94 18.37 -3.72 -8.81
CA ALA A 94 18.46 -4.59 -9.98
C ALA A 94 18.99 -5.97 -9.54
N SER A 95 18.11 -6.82 -9.05
CA SER A 95 18.36 -8.24 -8.73
C SER A 95 17.97 -9.12 -9.91
N GLU A 96 18.41 -10.38 -9.90
CA GLU A 96 18.02 -11.39 -10.91
C GLU A 96 16.49 -11.57 -11.01
N ASP A 97 15.75 -11.27 -9.94
CA ASP A 97 14.29 -11.33 -9.86
C ASP A 97 13.58 -10.04 -10.32
N TYR A 98 14.27 -9.12 -11.03
CA TYR A 98 13.64 -7.92 -11.56
C TYR A 98 12.71 -8.25 -12.73
N GLU A 99 11.41 -8.25 -12.47
CA GLU A 99 10.38 -8.39 -13.48
C GLU A 99 10.10 -7.05 -14.16
N ILE A 100 10.22 -6.95 -15.49
CA ILE A 100 9.79 -5.76 -16.21
C ILE A 100 8.27 -5.86 -16.40
N LEU A 101 7.52 -4.91 -15.84
CA LEU A 101 6.08 -4.83 -16.08
C LEU A 101 5.83 -4.10 -17.39
N ASP A 102 4.91 -4.62 -18.18
CA ASP A 102 4.38 -3.87 -19.31
C ASP A 102 3.38 -2.78 -18.85
N SER A 103 2.98 -1.92 -19.78
CA SER A 103 2.07 -0.81 -19.48
C SER A 103 0.68 -1.26 -19.04
N GLN A 104 0.21 -2.44 -19.43
CA GLN A 104 -1.08 -2.96 -19.04
C GLN A 104 -1.03 -3.58 -17.65
N GLU A 105 0.02 -4.34 -17.34
CA GLU A 105 0.28 -4.89 -16.01
C GLU A 105 0.40 -3.78 -14.97
N TYR A 106 1.21 -2.75 -15.26
CA TYR A 106 1.35 -1.58 -14.39
C TYR A 106 0.00 -0.88 -14.11
N ARG A 107 -0.83 -0.67 -15.15
CA ARG A 107 -2.17 -0.08 -14.98
C ARG A 107 -3.10 -0.97 -14.16
N THR A 108 -2.99 -2.29 -14.32
CA THR A 108 -3.78 -3.25 -13.55
C THR A 108 -3.42 -3.16 -12.07
N TYR A 109 -2.13 -3.18 -11.75
CA TYR A 109 -1.64 -2.99 -10.38
C TYR A 109 -2.06 -1.66 -9.77
N LEU A 110 -2.05 -0.57 -10.55
CA LEU A 110 -2.55 0.72 -10.08
C LEU A 110 -4.05 0.70 -9.81
N GLY A 111 -4.84 0.07 -10.68
CA GLY A 111 -6.29 -0.08 -10.47
C GLY A 111 -6.60 -0.82 -9.17
N ASP A 112 -5.96 -1.98 -8.97
CA ASP A 112 -6.13 -2.80 -7.77
C ASP A 112 -5.64 -2.07 -6.51
N PHE A 113 -4.54 -1.30 -6.62
CA PHE A 113 -4.06 -0.43 -5.56
C PHE A 113 -5.10 0.61 -5.14
N PHE A 114 -5.68 1.34 -6.09
CA PHE A 114 -6.67 2.36 -5.78
C PHE A 114 -7.95 1.76 -5.20
N GLU A 115 -8.36 0.56 -5.66
CA GLU A 115 -9.51 -0.15 -5.07
C GLU A 115 -9.26 -0.48 -3.59
N LEU A 116 -8.10 -1.06 -3.26
CA LEU A 116 -7.75 -1.35 -1.86
C LEU A 116 -7.59 -0.06 -1.04
N LEU A 117 -6.92 0.97 -1.59
CA LEU A 117 -6.73 2.24 -0.91
C LEU A 117 -8.07 2.86 -0.52
N GLU A 118 -9.05 2.84 -1.42
CA GLU A 118 -10.39 3.38 -1.12
C GLU A 118 -11.04 2.62 0.03
N LYS A 119 -10.93 1.28 0.08
CA LYS A 119 -11.42 0.49 1.22
C LYS A 119 -10.73 0.83 2.52
N LEU A 120 -9.43 1.07 2.50
CA LEU A 120 -8.71 1.51 3.70
C LEU A 120 -9.12 2.93 4.12
N LYS A 121 -9.43 3.83 3.18
CA LYS A 121 -9.92 5.19 3.47
C LYS A 121 -11.34 5.18 4.03
N GLU A 122 -12.23 4.35 3.49
CA GLU A 122 -13.56 4.09 4.06
C GLU A 122 -13.42 3.68 5.54
N ILE A 123 -12.55 2.71 5.84
CA ILE A 123 -12.29 2.27 7.22
C ILE A 123 -11.71 3.41 8.06
N ARG A 124 -10.67 4.09 7.58
CA ARG A 124 -10.02 5.21 8.27
C ARG A 124 -11.01 6.30 8.68
N ASN A 125 -12.00 6.60 7.84
CA ASN A 125 -13.00 7.63 8.12
C ASN A 125 -14.02 7.24 9.22
N THR A 126 -13.99 5.99 9.68
CA THR A 126 -14.82 5.50 10.79
C THR A 126 -14.10 5.43 12.15
N LEU A 127 -12.81 5.82 12.19
CA LEU A 127 -11.94 5.78 13.38
C LEU A 127 -11.86 7.14 14.08
#